data_AF-A0A9J5XN44-F1
#
_entry.id   AF-A0A9J5XN44-F1
#
_cell.length_a   1.000
_cell.length_b   1.000
_cell.length_c   1.000
_cell.angle_alpha   90.00
_cell.angle_beta   90.00
_cell.angle_gamma   90.00
#
_symmetry.space_group_name_H-M   'P 1'
#
loop_
_entity.id
_entity.type
_entity.pdbx_description
1 polymer ?
#
loop_
_entity_poly.entity_id
_entity_poly.type
_entity_poly.pdbx_seq_one_letter_code
_entity_poly.pdbx_strand_id
1 'polypeptide(L)'
;MQSDLETYIVQVESPESQISTQSSRMDLESWYKSFLPKTIETAGLDEKPRLIYSYHNVIIGFAARLSAKQVKEIEMTPGFISAWRQRILFLHTTHTPSFLGLQQNIRLWRDANYGKGVIIGVLDTGIT
;
A
#
# COMPACT_ATOMS: atom_id res chain seq x y z
N MET A 1 12.33 27.27 2.41
CA MET A 1 12.11 26.20 1.42
C MET A 1 11.07 25.27 2.00
N GLN A 2 9.82 25.38 1.56
CA GLN A 2 8.73 24.52 2.01
C GLN A 2 8.96 23.15 1.37
N SER A 3 9.17 22.11 2.19
CA SER A 3 9.33 20.78 1.65
C SER A 3 7.96 20.25 1.23
N ASP A 4 7.75 20.08 -0.08
CA ASP A 4 6.53 19.49 -0.59
C ASP A 4 6.44 18.04 -0.12
N LEU A 5 5.57 17.79 0.86
CA LEU A 5 5.34 16.46 1.41
C LEU A 5 4.44 15.69 0.46
N GLU A 6 4.94 14.56 -0.04
CA GLU A 6 4.22 13.65 -0.90
C GLU A 6 3.97 12.34 -0.14
N THR A 7 2.96 11.57 -0.55
CA THR A 7 2.74 10.25 0.05
C THR A 7 3.72 9.26 -0.56
N TYR A 8 4.50 8.61 0.30
CA TYR A 8 5.34 7.48 -0.04
C TYR A 8 4.81 6.23 0.65
N ILE A 9 4.91 5.11 -0.04
CA ILE A 9 4.73 3.77 0.52
C ILE A 9 6.14 3.26 0.83
N VAL A 10 6.36 2.91 2.10
CA VAL A 10 7.64 2.43 2.63
C VAL A 10 7.46 0.97 3.03
N GLN A 11 8.31 0.11 2.50
CA GLN A 11 8.41 -1.29 2.89
C GLN A 11 9.61 -1.47 3.82
N VAL A 12 9.38 -2.23 4.89
CA VAL A 12 10.39 -2.54 5.89
C VAL A 12 10.42 -4.04 6.16
N GLU A 13 11.54 -4.49 6.71
CA GLU A 13 11.67 -5.86 7.21
C GLU A 13 10.66 -6.11 8.32
N SER A 14 10.14 -7.33 8.35
CA SER A 14 9.28 -7.75 9.45
C SER A 14 10.08 -7.77 10.73
N PRO A 15 9.60 -7.14 11.82
CA PRO A 15 10.22 -7.31 13.13
C PRO A 15 10.04 -8.74 13.69
N GLU A 16 9.43 -9.67 12.95
CA GLU A 16 9.17 -11.02 13.40
C GLU A 16 10.37 -11.95 13.45
N SER A 17 10.87 -12.11 14.66
CA SER A 17 10.89 -13.45 15.27
C SER A 17 9.68 -13.77 16.17
N GLN A 18 8.72 -12.85 16.45
CA GLN A 18 7.65 -13.11 17.44
C GLN A 18 6.35 -12.26 17.28
N ILE A 19 5.44 -12.56 16.36
CA ILE A 19 4.10 -11.93 16.40
C ILE A 19 2.99 -12.99 16.45
N SER A 20 2.53 -13.23 17.69
CA SER A 20 1.19 -13.77 17.95
C SER A 20 0.24 -12.61 18.27
N THR A 21 -0.88 -12.59 17.54
CA THR A 21 -2.20 -12.07 17.94
C THR A 21 -2.26 -10.79 18.81
N GLN A 22 -2.63 -9.68 18.17
CA GLN A 22 -3.19 -8.44 18.73
C GLN A 22 -2.25 -7.48 19.49
N SER A 23 -1.46 -7.93 20.46
CA SER A 23 -0.49 -7.05 21.16
C SER A 23 0.59 -6.53 20.19
N SER A 24 0.91 -7.36 19.19
CA SER A 24 1.85 -7.08 18.11
C SER A 24 1.51 -5.89 17.21
N ARG A 25 0.24 -5.48 17.11
CA ARG A 25 -0.16 -4.42 16.18
C ARG A 25 0.22 -3.03 16.70
N MET A 26 0.14 -2.82 18.02
CA MET A 26 0.59 -1.58 18.66
C MET A 26 2.13 -1.49 18.62
N ASP A 27 2.81 -2.63 18.79
CA ASP A 27 4.27 -2.72 18.67
C ASP A 27 4.72 -2.42 17.23
N LEU A 28 3.99 -2.93 16.23
CA LEU A 28 4.28 -2.70 14.82
C LEU A 28 4.05 -1.24 14.39
N GLU A 29 3.01 -0.59 14.90
CA GLU A 29 2.80 0.83 14.64
C GLU A 29 3.91 1.70 15.26
N SER A 30 4.34 1.35 16.49
CA SER A 30 5.47 2.01 17.15
C SER A 30 6.77 1.78 16.39
N TRP A 31 6.98 0.57 15.87
CA TRP A 31 8.08 0.22 14.98
C TRP A 31 8.07 1.09 13.71
N TYR A 32 6.93 1.23 13.03
CA TYR A 32 6.81 2.08 11.84
C TYR A 32 7.07 3.56 12.15
N LYS A 33 6.58 4.05 13.29
CA LYS A 33 6.86 5.43 13.74
C LYS A 33 8.34 5.67 14.01
N SER A 34 9.13 4.64 14.35
CA SER A 34 10.57 4.78 14.56
C SER A 34 11.35 5.16 13.29
N PHE A 35 10.81 4.83 12.10
CA PHE A 35 11.36 5.27 10.82
C PHE A 35 11.01 6.74 10.52
N LEU A 36 10.01 7.33 11.17
CA LEU A 36 9.61 8.70 10.88
C LEU A 36 10.57 9.70 11.53
N PRO A 37 10.95 10.80 10.85
CA PRO A 37 11.85 11.81 11.41
C PRO A 37 11.33 12.41 12.72
N LYS A 38 12.20 12.59 13.73
CA LYS A 38 11.82 13.08 15.07
C LYS A 38 11.28 14.51 15.13
N THR A 39 11.33 15.28 14.04
CA THR A 39 10.81 16.65 13.94
C THR A 39 9.27 16.74 14.08
N ILE A 40 8.61 15.67 14.54
CA ILE A 40 7.17 15.40 14.44
C ILE A 40 6.46 15.46 15.81
N GLU A 41 7.16 15.54 16.94
CA GLU A 41 6.48 15.64 18.25
C GLU A 41 5.75 16.98 18.48
N THR A 42 5.88 17.95 17.56
CA THR A 42 5.23 19.27 17.62
C THR A 42 4.44 19.59 16.34
N ALA A 43 3.68 18.63 15.83
CA ALA A 43 2.60 18.92 14.89
C ALA A 43 1.39 19.43 15.70
N GLY A 44 1.07 20.73 15.61
CA GLY A 44 -0.10 21.32 16.27
C GLY A 44 -1.41 20.64 15.85
N LEU A 45 -2.49 20.86 16.60
CA LEU A 45 -3.82 20.24 16.41
C LEU A 45 -4.37 20.31 14.97
N ASP A 46 -3.86 21.19 14.11
CA ASP A 46 -4.31 21.43 12.73
C ASP A 46 -3.47 20.73 11.65
N GLU A 47 -2.40 19.99 12.00
CA GLU A 47 -1.58 19.30 11.00
C GLU A 47 -2.11 17.89 10.67
N LYS A 48 -2.25 17.62 9.37
CA LYS A 48 -2.65 16.28 8.87
C LYS A 48 -1.68 15.20 9.36
N PRO A 49 -2.17 14.02 9.76
CA PRO A 49 -1.32 12.94 10.25
C PRO A 49 -0.26 12.57 9.21
N ARG A 50 1.00 12.45 9.66
CA ARG A 50 2.15 12.07 8.81
C ARG A 50 2.08 10.61 8.39
N LEU A 51 1.73 9.72 9.33
CA LEU A 51 1.42 8.32 9.04
C LEU A 51 -0.01 8.25 8.52
N ILE A 52 -0.18 7.78 7.28
CA ILE A 52 -1.48 7.67 6.61
C ILE A 52 -2.07 6.29 6.82
N TYR A 53 -1.25 5.24 6.70
CA TYR A 53 -1.72 3.86 6.77
C TYR A 53 -0.60 2.89 7.17
N SER A 54 -0.96 1.81 7.86
CA SER A 54 -0.06 0.72 8.26
C SER A 54 -0.48 -0.59 7.57
N TYR A 55 0.38 -1.11 6.69
CA TYR A 55 0.18 -2.37 5.99
C TYR A 55 0.67 -3.53 6.85
N HIS A 56 -0.08 -4.64 6.89
CA HIS A 56 0.23 -5.79 7.75
C HIS A 56 0.08 -7.16 7.08
N ASN A 57 -0.66 -7.26 5.96
CA ASN A 57 -0.95 -8.56 5.33
C ASN A 57 -0.02 -8.85 4.15
N VAL A 58 -0.14 -8.07 3.07
CA VAL A 58 0.56 -8.33 1.79
C VAL A 58 1.94 -7.64 1.77
N ILE A 59 2.06 -6.53 2.48
CA ILE A 59 3.30 -5.75 2.63
C ILE A 59 3.44 -5.47 4.12
N ILE A 60 4.66 -5.61 4.64
CA ILE A 60 5.05 -5.07 5.95
C ILE A 60 5.62 -3.67 5.71
N GLY A 61 4.93 -2.66 6.20
CA GLY A 61 5.30 -1.28 5.90
C GLY A 61 4.18 -0.29 6.15
N PHE A 62 4.39 0.94 5.69
CA PHE A 62 3.47 2.04 5.95
C PHE A 62 3.41 3.04 4.80
N ALA A 63 2.31 3.79 4.73
CA ALA A 63 2.20 4.97 3.89
C ALA A 63 2.36 6.22 4.75
N ALA A 64 3.23 7.14 4.35
CA ALA A 64 3.45 8.39 5.08
C ALA A 64 3.73 9.59 4.17
N ARG A 65 3.44 10.79 4.68
CA ARG A 65 3.77 12.08 4.04
C ARG A 65 5.22 12.44 4.33
N LEU A 66 6.05 12.35 3.31
CA LEU A 66 7.50 12.53 3.39
C LEU A 66 7.98 13.44 2.27
N SER A 67 9.03 14.20 2.55
CA SER A 67 9.81 14.87 1.50
C SER A 67 10.86 13.90 0.95
N ALA A 68 11.34 14.16 -0.27
CA ALA A 68 12.41 13.36 -0.87
C ALA A 68 13.67 13.26 0.03
N LYS A 69 14.01 14.33 0.75
CA LYS A 69 15.11 14.31 1.73
C LYS A 69 14.83 13.34 2.89
N GLN A 70 13.62 13.36 3.44
CA GLN A 70 13.23 12.46 4.52
C GLN A 70 13.22 11.00 4.05
N VAL A 71 12.84 10.73 2.79
CA VAL A 71 12.97 9.38 2.22
C VAL A 71 14.45 8.94 2.20
N LYS A 72 15.39 9.82 1.82
CA LYS A 72 16.82 9.53 1.89
C LYS A 72 17.35 9.26 3.30
N GLU A 73 16.77 9.91 4.30
CA GLU A 73 17.09 9.63 5.71
C GLU A 73 16.56 8.24 6.13
N ILE A 74 15.33 7.91 5.73
CA ILE A 74 14.71 6.60 6.01
C ILE A 74 15.46 5.46 5.34
N GLU A 75 15.95 5.65 4.10
CA GLU A 75 16.76 4.67 3.37
C GLU A 75 18.00 4.21 4.16
N MET A 76 18.50 5.01 5.09
CA MET A 76 19.67 4.70 5.94
C MET A 76 19.31 3.98 7.24
N THR A 77 18.01 3.77 7.52
CA THR A 77 17.55 3.17 8.77
C THR A 77 17.57 1.64 8.67
N PRO A 78 18.14 0.90 9.65
CA PRO A 78 18.11 -0.55 9.67
C PRO A 78 16.69 -1.12 9.52
N GLY A 79 16.55 -2.15 8.71
CA GLY A 79 15.25 -2.75 8.38
C GLY A 79 14.50 -2.05 7.26
N PHE A 80 15.03 -0.98 6.64
CA PHE A 80 14.47 -0.43 5.40
C PHE A 80 14.67 -1.40 4.23
N ILE A 81 13.62 -1.62 3.42
CA ILE A 81 13.71 -2.41 2.18
C ILE A 81 13.59 -1.50 0.96
N SER A 82 12.52 -0.74 0.85
CA SER A 82 12.30 0.17 -0.27
C SER A 82 11.24 1.23 0.04
N ALA A 83 11.26 2.32 -0.73
CA ALA A 83 10.23 3.35 -0.68
C ALA A 83 9.92 3.86 -2.09
N TRP A 84 8.64 4.08 -2.36
CA TRP A 84 8.19 4.63 -3.62
C TRP A 84 7.04 5.60 -3.42
N ARG A 85 6.97 6.61 -4.29
CA ARG A 85 5.89 7.60 -4.27
C ARG A 85 4.57 6.91 -4.63
N GLN A 86 3.51 7.22 -3.88
CA GLN A 86 2.15 6.81 -4.22
C GLN A 86 1.79 7.34 -5.62
N ARG A 87 1.21 6.45 -6.44
CA ARG A 87 0.72 6.79 -7.77
C ARG A 87 -0.80 6.67 -7.79
N ILE A 88 -1.45 7.63 -8.45
CA ILE A 88 -2.85 7.51 -8.82
C ILE A 88 -2.89 6.69 -10.12
N LEU A 89 -3.69 5.63 -10.12
CA LEU A 89 -3.97 4.84 -11.32
C LEU A 89 -5.31 5.29 -11.90
N PHE A 90 -5.36 5.41 -13.22
CA PHE A 90 -6.57 5.79 -13.95
C PHE A 90 -7.21 4.54 -14.56
N LEU A 91 -8.53 4.57 -14.73
CA LEU A 91 -9.26 3.49 -15.37
C LEU A 91 -8.77 3.29 -16.82
N HIS A 92 -8.47 2.05 -17.17
CA HIS A 92 -8.01 1.69 -18.51
C HIS A 92 -9.15 1.23 -19.44
N THR A 93 -10.30 0.82 -18.88
CA THR A 93 -11.45 0.35 -19.65
C THR A 93 -12.74 0.55 -18.87
N THR A 94 -13.85 0.74 -19.57
CA THR A 94 -15.22 0.67 -19.04
C THR A 94 -15.92 -0.64 -19.42
N HIS A 95 -15.26 -1.51 -20.18
CA HIS A 95 -15.81 -2.75 -20.73
C HIS A 95 -14.84 -3.92 -20.50
N THR A 96 -14.83 -4.44 -19.28
CA THR A 96 -13.96 -5.53 -18.82
C THR A 96 -14.05 -6.80 -19.67
N PRO A 97 -15.22 -7.30 -20.11
CA PRO A 97 -15.28 -8.52 -20.92
C PRO A 97 -14.50 -8.40 -22.24
N SER A 98 -14.63 -7.28 -22.95
CA SER A 98 -13.91 -7.04 -24.20
C SER A 98 -12.42 -6.86 -23.96
N PHE A 99 -12.04 -6.13 -22.89
CA PHE A 99 -10.64 -5.93 -22.51
C PHE A 99 -9.92 -7.25 -22.19
N LEU A 100 -10.61 -8.17 -21.50
CA LEU A 100 -10.07 -9.50 -21.17
C LEU A 100 -10.22 -10.53 -22.30
N GLY A 101 -10.79 -10.16 -23.46
CA GLY A 101 -11.03 -11.08 -24.57
C GLY A 101 -12.10 -12.15 -24.29
N LEU A 102 -12.97 -11.90 -23.30
CA LEU A 102 -14.01 -12.80 -22.81
C LEU A 102 -15.28 -12.74 -23.71
N GLN A 103 -15.11 -13.01 -25.00
CA GLN A 103 -16.22 -12.98 -25.98
C GLN A 103 -17.07 -14.26 -25.91
N GLN A 104 -18.40 -14.12 -26.03
CA GLN A 104 -19.39 -15.19 -25.75
C GLN A 104 -19.33 -16.42 -26.67
N ASN A 105 -18.53 -16.41 -27.75
CA ASN A 105 -18.53 -17.47 -28.76
C ASN A 105 -17.23 -18.28 -28.83
N ILE A 106 -16.35 -18.17 -27.82
CA ILE A 106 -15.08 -18.87 -27.83
C ILE A 106 -15.23 -20.22 -27.11
N ARG A 107 -14.79 -21.30 -27.77
CA ARG A 107 -14.77 -22.69 -27.23
C ARG A 107 -14.12 -22.78 -25.84
N LEU A 108 -13.21 -21.86 -25.53
CA LEU A 108 -12.54 -21.67 -24.25
C LEU A 108 -13.49 -21.72 -23.03
N TRP A 109 -14.70 -21.17 -23.11
CA TRP A 109 -15.62 -21.19 -21.97
C TRP A 109 -16.07 -22.59 -21.58
N ARG A 110 -16.37 -23.43 -22.57
CA ARG A 110 -16.76 -24.82 -22.33
C ARG A 110 -15.57 -25.63 -21.84
N ASP A 111 -14.40 -25.43 -22.46
CA ASP A 111 -13.17 -26.13 -22.10
C ASP A 111 -12.70 -25.77 -20.68
N ALA A 112 -12.95 -24.54 -20.23
CA ALA A 112 -12.71 -24.06 -18.86
C ALA A 112 -13.84 -24.40 -17.87
N ASN A 113 -14.82 -25.23 -18.25
CA ASN A 113 -16.00 -25.55 -17.44
C ASN A 113 -16.73 -24.30 -16.91
N TYR A 114 -16.78 -23.26 -17.72
CA TYR A 114 -17.36 -21.94 -17.43
C TYR A 114 -16.82 -21.30 -16.15
N GLY A 115 -15.58 -21.61 -15.75
CA GLY A 115 -14.95 -21.07 -14.55
C GLY A 115 -15.47 -21.69 -13.25
N LYS A 116 -16.14 -22.85 -13.29
CA LYS A 116 -16.62 -23.53 -12.07
C LYS A 116 -15.45 -23.75 -11.09
N GLY A 117 -15.60 -23.22 -9.87
CA GLY A 117 -14.60 -23.32 -8.81
C GLY A 117 -13.53 -22.22 -8.82
N VAL A 118 -13.61 -21.26 -9.74
CA VAL A 118 -12.70 -20.11 -9.82
C VAL A 118 -13.34 -18.88 -9.16
N ILE A 119 -12.55 -18.14 -8.38
CA ILE A 119 -12.94 -16.83 -7.83
C ILE A 119 -12.15 -15.76 -8.58
N ILE A 120 -12.86 -14.75 -9.12
CA ILE A 120 -12.26 -13.61 -9.81
C ILE A 120 -12.54 -12.36 -8.99
N GLY A 121 -11.48 -11.75 -8.46
CA GLY A 121 -11.56 -10.43 -7.81
C GLY A 121 -11.41 -9.32 -8.85
N VAL A 122 -12.36 -8.39 -8.89
CA VAL A 122 -12.31 -7.22 -9.77
C VAL A 122 -12.28 -5.97 -8.89
N LEU A 123 -11.23 -5.15 -9.06
CA LEU A 123 -11.12 -3.83 -8.46
C LEU A 123 -11.56 -2.80 -9.50
N ASP A 124 -12.70 -2.15 -9.27
CA ASP A 124 -13.30 -1.18 -10.17
C ASP A 124 -13.90 -0.01 -9.38
N THR A 125 -14.19 1.10 -10.04
CA THR A 125 -14.87 2.26 -9.43
C THR A 125 -16.35 2.01 -9.15
N GLY A 126 -16.90 0.88 -9.61
CA GLY A 126 -18.31 0.53 -9.51
C GLY A 126 -19.11 0.97 -10.75
N ILE A 127 -20.42 0.70 -10.72
CA ILE A 127 -21.38 1.08 -11.77
C ILE A 127 -22.08 2.37 -11.31
N THR A 128 -22.11 3.41 -12.16
CA THR A 128 -22.81 4.68 -11.87
C THR A 128 -24.09 4.80 -12.69
#